data_AF-A0A7W2HFI8-F1
#
_entry.id   AF-A0A7W2HFI8-F1
#
_cell.length_a   1.000
_cell.length_b   1.000
_cell.length_c   1.000
_cell.angle_alpha   90.00
_cell.angle_beta   90.00
_cell.angle_gamma   90.00
#
_symmetry.space_group_name_H-M   'P 1'
#
loop_
_entity.id
_entity.type
_entity.pdbx_description
1 polymer ?
#
loop_
_entity_poly.entity_id
_entity_poly.type
_entity_poly.pdbx_seq_one_letter_code
_entity_poly.pdbx_strand_id
1 'polypeptide(L)'
;MTSKRKLVLGCLAAVVTLLLAGCGSATTKSPARHQERLRKAAGIEVFYVECSRDLWDVTSADTKGGDIRQNRDGVKGAKIGKGPGALSRIRLTGHQLADYLRVLDWRAHPPDGDGEAEAVRMYDEISRVLDDIKSPPPADAPPLLVVDNGFTGSASPTPSASRTATPSEG
;
A
#
# COMPACT_ATOMS: atom_id res chain seq x y z
N MET A 1 -52.18 57.31 -16.85
CA MET A 1 -50.76 57.21 -17.28
C MET A 1 -49.96 56.59 -16.13
N THR A 2 -49.83 55.25 -16.13
CA THR A 2 -48.56 54.49 -16.33
C THR A 2 -47.51 54.68 -15.23
N SER A 3 -47.39 53.69 -14.32
CA SER A 3 -46.26 52.72 -14.22
C SER A 3 -45.15 53.24 -13.27
N LYS A 4 -44.45 52.51 -12.36
CA LYS A 4 -44.04 51.11 -12.24
C LYS A 4 -43.73 50.76 -10.76
N ARG A 5 -44.01 49.52 -10.35
CA ARG A 5 -43.39 48.85 -9.19
C ARG A 5 -41.94 48.45 -9.55
N LYS A 6 -41.02 48.45 -8.57
CA LYS A 6 -39.87 47.51 -8.35
C LYS A 6 -38.95 48.10 -7.25
N LEU A 7 -38.85 47.51 -6.05
CA LEU A 7 -38.11 46.30 -5.66
C LEU A 7 -36.59 46.55 -5.60
N VAL A 8 -36.06 46.81 -4.40
CA VAL A 8 -34.64 46.55 -4.06
C VAL A 8 -34.58 46.14 -2.59
N LEU A 9 -34.84 44.85 -2.35
CA LEU A 9 -34.40 44.13 -1.16
C LEU A 9 -33.39 43.11 -1.69
N GLY A 10 -32.17 43.10 -1.15
CA GLY A 10 -31.20 42.04 -1.41
C GLY A 10 -29.87 42.51 -1.98
N CYS A 11 -28.82 42.36 -1.16
CA CYS A 11 -27.52 41.77 -1.51
C CYS A 11 -26.49 42.17 -0.45
N LEU A 12 -26.63 41.63 0.77
CA LEU A 12 -25.57 41.69 1.79
C LEU A 12 -25.38 40.32 2.46
N ALA A 13 -25.15 39.28 1.66
CA ALA A 13 -24.91 37.93 2.16
C ALA A 13 -24.14 37.04 1.16
N ALA A 14 -23.11 37.56 0.49
CA ALA A 14 -22.40 36.80 -0.55
C ALA A 14 -20.86 36.86 -0.51
N VAL A 15 -20.24 37.26 0.62
CA VAL A 15 -18.76 37.43 0.66
C VAL A 15 -18.05 36.54 1.69
N VAL A 16 -18.76 35.81 2.56
CA VAL A 16 -18.11 35.04 3.66
C VAL A 16 -17.98 33.52 3.37
N THR A 17 -18.56 32.99 2.29
CA THR A 17 -18.57 31.54 2.03
C THR A 17 -17.44 31.01 1.14
N LEU A 18 -16.49 31.84 0.67
CA LEU A 18 -15.46 31.39 -0.29
C LEU A 18 -14.12 30.94 0.30
N LEU A 19 -13.92 30.97 1.62
CA LEU A 19 -12.60 30.72 2.25
C LEU A 19 -12.43 29.33 2.92
N LEU A 20 -13.39 28.42 2.76
CA LEU A 20 -13.33 27.07 3.37
C LEU A 20 -13.14 25.90 2.38
N ALA A 21 -13.02 26.16 1.07
CA ALA A 21 -12.86 25.12 0.05
C ALA A 21 -11.40 24.92 -0.41
N GLY A 22 -10.41 25.39 0.37
CA GLY A 22 -9.03 25.52 -0.09
C GLY A 22 -7.96 24.88 0.80
N CYS A 23 -8.30 23.89 1.64
CA CYS A 23 -7.26 23.10 2.31
C CYS A 23 -6.63 22.09 1.32
N GLY A 24 -5.73 22.61 0.48
CA GLY A 24 -4.42 21.98 0.27
C GLY A 24 -4.35 20.58 -0.33
N SER A 25 -5.11 20.28 -1.39
CA SER A 25 -4.79 19.15 -2.28
C SER A 25 -3.58 19.50 -3.17
N ALA A 26 -2.43 19.77 -2.55
CA ALA A 26 -1.16 19.75 -3.25
C ALA A 26 -0.83 18.27 -3.53
N THR A 27 -0.89 17.92 -4.80
CA THR A 27 -1.10 16.61 -5.39
C THR A 27 0.12 15.68 -5.30
N THR A 28 0.29 14.98 -4.18
CA THR A 28 0.79 13.59 -4.26
C THR A 28 -0.36 12.73 -4.79
N LYS A 29 -0.19 12.11 -5.96
CA LYS A 29 -1.20 11.20 -6.58
C LYS A 29 -1.29 9.85 -5.85
N SER A 30 -1.22 9.86 -4.52
CA SER A 30 -1.39 8.65 -3.74
C SER A 30 -2.77 8.04 -4.05
N PRO A 31 -2.86 6.72 -4.28
CA PRO A 31 -4.11 6.06 -4.60
C PRO A 31 -5.16 6.27 -3.51
N ALA A 32 -6.43 6.31 -3.94
CA ALA A 32 -7.55 6.29 -3.01
C ALA A 32 -7.37 5.08 -2.07
N ARG A 33 -7.41 5.31 -0.75
CA ARG A 33 -7.17 4.34 0.35
C ARG A 33 -5.73 4.16 0.83
N HIS A 34 -4.73 4.89 0.34
CA HIS A 34 -3.36 4.79 0.88
C HIS A 34 -3.31 4.94 2.41
N GLN A 35 -3.99 5.95 2.97
CA GLN A 35 -4.05 6.18 4.42
C GLN A 35 -4.71 5.03 5.19
N GLU A 36 -5.75 4.40 4.62
CA GLU A 36 -6.39 3.23 5.23
C GLU A 36 -5.43 2.04 5.27
N ARG A 37 -4.69 1.81 4.18
CA ARG A 37 -3.68 0.74 4.09
C ARG A 37 -2.55 0.94 5.09
N LEU A 38 -2.10 2.19 5.31
CA LEU A 38 -1.11 2.49 6.37
C LEU A 38 -1.64 2.12 7.76
N ARG A 39 -2.91 2.43 8.06
CA ARG A 39 -3.53 2.04 9.34
C ARG A 39 -3.66 0.54 9.49
N LYS A 40 -4.09 -0.16 8.43
CA LYS A 40 -4.15 -1.64 8.43
C LYS A 40 -2.77 -2.25 8.64
N ALA A 41 -1.76 -1.76 7.92
CA ALA A 41 -0.37 -2.20 8.06
C ALA A 41 0.11 -2.05 9.51
N ALA A 42 -0.15 -0.91 10.15
CA ALA A 42 0.23 -0.69 11.55
C ALA A 42 -0.45 -1.66 12.54
N GLY A 43 -1.60 -2.22 12.19
CA GLY A 43 -2.32 -3.24 12.98
C GLY A 43 -1.85 -4.68 12.75
N ILE A 44 -0.94 -4.92 11.81
CA ILE A 44 -0.38 -6.25 11.53
C ILE A 44 0.88 -6.45 12.37
N GLU A 45 0.94 -7.55 13.13
CA GLU A 45 2.12 -7.88 13.93
C GLU A 45 3.30 -8.28 13.05
N VAL A 46 3.04 -9.19 12.10
CA VAL A 46 4.03 -9.74 11.17
C VAL A 46 3.42 -9.88 9.79
N PHE A 47 4.14 -9.39 8.78
CA PHE A 47 3.83 -9.55 7.37
C PHE A 47 5.05 -10.14 6.66
N TYR A 48 4.84 -11.15 5.82
CA TYR A 48 5.90 -11.76 5.03
C TYR A 48 5.77 -11.36 3.56
N VAL A 49 6.89 -10.98 2.95
CA VAL A 49 7.04 -10.80 1.51
C VAL A 49 8.07 -11.79 1.01
N GLU A 50 7.72 -12.63 0.06
CA GLU A 50 8.65 -13.47 -0.68
C GLU A 50 8.87 -12.87 -2.06
N CYS A 51 10.11 -12.45 -2.33
CA CYS A 51 10.48 -11.87 -3.62
C CYS A 51 11.95 -12.13 -3.92
N SER A 52 12.40 -11.86 -5.14
CA SER A 52 13.83 -11.90 -5.44
C SER A 52 14.59 -10.86 -4.61
N ARG A 53 15.85 -11.16 -4.29
CA ARG A 53 16.70 -10.24 -3.51
C ARG A 53 16.81 -8.88 -4.19
N ASP A 54 16.99 -8.90 -5.50
CA ASP A 54 17.14 -7.69 -6.31
C ASP A 54 15.87 -6.84 -6.29
N LEU A 55 14.68 -7.44 -6.39
CA LEU A 55 13.41 -6.70 -6.32
C LEU A 55 13.24 -6.00 -4.96
N TRP A 56 13.59 -6.69 -3.87
CA TRP A 56 13.59 -6.09 -2.54
C TRP A 56 14.57 -4.92 -2.44
N ASP A 57 15.82 -5.13 -2.85
CA ASP A 57 16.85 -4.10 -2.73
C ASP A 57 16.52 -2.87 -3.61
N VAL A 58 15.97 -3.08 -4.81
CA VAL A 58 15.50 -2.01 -5.68
C VAL A 58 14.38 -1.24 -5.02
N THR A 59 13.37 -1.88 -4.45
CA THR A 59 12.13 -1.21 -3.99
C THR A 59 12.17 -0.71 -2.54
N SER A 60 13.04 -1.26 -1.69
CA SER A 60 13.14 -0.89 -0.27
C SER A 60 14.14 0.23 0.02
N ALA A 61 14.97 0.58 -0.97
CA ALA A 61 16.01 1.60 -0.83
C ALA A 61 15.45 2.99 -0.53
N ASP A 62 16.24 3.78 0.21
CA ASP A 62 15.99 5.19 0.50
C ASP A 62 15.79 5.96 -0.81
N THR A 63 14.73 6.77 -0.88
CA THR A 63 14.56 7.66 -2.02
C THR A 63 15.33 8.95 -1.78
N LYS A 64 16.49 9.10 -2.42
CA LYS A 64 17.28 10.33 -2.37
C LYS A 64 16.68 11.40 -3.30
N GLY A 65 15.54 11.97 -2.91
CA GLY A 65 14.99 13.20 -3.49
C GLY A 65 15.50 14.40 -2.69
N GLY A 66 16.03 15.43 -3.36
CA GLY A 66 16.77 16.55 -2.76
C GLY A 66 16.00 17.48 -1.80
N ASP A 67 14.76 17.16 -1.43
CA ASP A 67 14.01 17.87 -0.39
C ASP A 67 14.14 17.10 0.94
N ILE A 68 14.86 17.69 1.91
CA ILE A 68 15.08 17.12 3.25
C ILE A 68 13.76 16.81 3.96
N ARG A 69 12.65 17.48 3.59
CA ARG A 69 11.30 17.21 4.12
C ARG A 69 10.67 15.92 3.58
N GLN A 70 11.23 15.37 2.50
CA GLN A 70 10.72 14.21 1.77
C GLN A 70 11.67 13.03 1.82
N ASN A 71 12.80 13.16 2.54
CA ASN A 71 13.74 12.07 2.78
C ASN A 71 13.03 10.97 3.57
N ARG A 72 12.55 9.97 2.83
CA ARG A 72 12.04 8.73 3.43
C ARG A 72 13.23 7.81 3.56
N ASP A 73 13.74 7.75 4.79
CA ASP A 73 14.52 6.62 5.26
C ASP A 73 13.79 5.36 4.77
N GLY A 74 14.46 4.59 3.92
CA GLY A 74 13.94 3.34 3.37
C GLY A 74 13.62 2.34 4.47
N VAL A 75 13.30 1.11 4.09
CA VAL A 75 12.80 0.15 5.09
C VAL A 75 13.93 -0.37 5.97
N LYS A 76 14.11 0.26 7.14
CA LYS A 76 15.16 -0.11 8.10
C LYS A 76 14.77 -1.32 8.95
N GLY A 77 15.74 -2.19 9.19
CA GLY A 77 15.62 -3.31 10.13
C GLY A 77 14.71 -4.46 9.68
N ALA A 78 14.29 -4.49 8.41
CA ALA A 78 13.58 -5.64 7.85
C ALA A 78 14.45 -6.89 7.97
N LYS A 79 13.89 -8.00 8.47
CA LYS A 79 14.65 -9.26 8.58
C LYS A 79 14.53 -10.02 7.27
N ILE A 80 15.67 -10.31 6.67
CA ILE A 80 15.73 -11.00 5.37
C ILE A 80 16.26 -12.41 5.60
N GLY A 81 15.42 -13.40 5.33
CA GLY A 81 15.75 -14.81 5.42
C GLY A 81 15.69 -15.49 4.06
N LYS A 82 16.08 -16.77 4.03
CA LYS A 82 15.92 -17.62 2.85
C LYS A 82 14.44 -18.00 2.70
N GLY A 83 13.88 -17.71 1.53
CA GLY A 83 12.54 -18.16 1.13
C GLY A 83 12.60 -19.48 0.35
N PRO A 84 11.45 -19.94 -0.18
CA PRO A 84 11.40 -21.08 -1.07
C PRO A 84 12.13 -20.80 -2.40
N GLY A 85 12.88 -21.78 -2.90
CA GLY A 85 13.61 -21.66 -4.16
C GLY A 85 14.70 -20.59 -4.13
N ALA A 86 14.66 -19.67 -5.11
CA ALA A 86 15.58 -18.53 -5.24
C ALA A 86 15.04 -17.23 -4.59
N LEU A 87 13.89 -17.30 -3.90
CA LEU A 87 13.27 -16.14 -3.28
C LEU A 87 13.88 -15.85 -1.90
N SER A 88 13.92 -14.58 -1.55
CA SER A 88 14.17 -14.09 -0.20
C SER A 88 12.83 -13.94 0.52
N ARG A 89 12.78 -14.33 1.80
CA ARG A 89 11.62 -14.10 2.67
C ARG A 89 11.91 -12.91 3.58
N ILE A 90 11.21 -11.82 3.34
CA ILE A 90 11.31 -10.57 4.09
C ILE A 90 10.24 -10.59 5.18
N ARG A 91 10.64 -10.42 6.43
CA ARG A 91 9.73 -10.25 7.57
C ARG A 91 9.66 -8.77 7.92
N LEU A 92 8.45 -8.23 7.82
CA LEU A 92 8.10 -6.87 8.18
C LEU A 92 7.19 -6.88 9.41
N THR A 93 7.45 -5.99 10.35
CA THR A 93 6.47 -5.61 11.37
C THR A 93 5.50 -4.59 10.79
N GLY A 94 4.38 -4.32 11.46
CA GLY A 94 3.37 -3.38 10.96
C GLY A 94 3.89 -1.97 10.67
N HIS A 95 4.80 -1.44 11.49
CA HIS A 95 5.43 -0.14 11.24
C HIS A 95 6.36 -0.19 10.02
N GLN A 96 7.17 -1.25 9.88
CA GLN A 96 8.04 -1.44 8.72
C GLN A 96 7.24 -1.60 7.42
N LEU A 97 6.09 -2.27 7.47
CA LEU A 97 5.19 -2.38 6.33
C LEU A 97 4.58 -1.02 5.95
N ALA A 98 4.17 -0.22 6.94
CA ALA A 98 3.69 1.13 6.70
C ALA A 98 4.77 2.05 6.10
N ASP A 99 6.01 1.92 6.56
CA ASP A 99 7.15 2.65 5.99
C ASP A 99 7.46 2.17 4.57
N TYR A 100 7.40 0.86 4.33
CA TYR A 100 7.57 0.32 2.98
C TYR A 100 6.50 0.83 2.02
N LEU A 101 5.23 0.84 2.42
CA LEU A 101 4.15 1.40 1.61
C LEU A 101 4.36 2.87 1.26
N ARG A 102 4.98 3.66 2.15
CA ARG A 102 5.29 5.07 1.88
C ARG A 102 6.41 5.23 0.86
N VAL A 103 7.44 4.40 0.94
CA VAL A 103 8.54 4.35 -0.03
C VAL A 103 7.97 3.92 -1.40
N LEU A 104 7.16 2.87 -1.42
CA LEU A 104 6.52 2.38 -2.63
C LEU A 104 5.55 3.40 -3.23
N ASP A 105 4.69 4.05 -2.43
CA ASP A 105 3.74 5.05 -2.93
C ASP A 105 4.45 6.21 -3.64
N TRP A 106 5.55 6.69 -3.05
CA TRP A 106 6.33 7.77 -3.62
C TRP A 106 6.94 7.40 -4.98
N ARG A 107 7.43 6.17 -5.12
CA ARG A 107 8.08 5.69 -6.35
C ARG A 107 7.09 5.20 -7.40
N ALA A 108 5.96 4.65 -6.97
CA ALA A 108 4.88 4.19 -7.83
C ALA A 108 4.00 5.35 -8.33
N HIS A 109 3.87 6.42 -7.53
CA HIS A 109 2.98 7.55 -7.81
C HIS A 109 3.70 8.88 -7.57
N PRO A 110 4.83 9.14 -8.26
CA PRO A 110 5.54 10.39 -8.12
C PRO A 110 4.63 11.57 -8.52
N PRO A 111 4.79 12.76 -7.92
CA PRO A 111 4.01 13.93 -8.29
C PRO A 111 4.23 14.31 -9.76
N ASP A 112 5.46 14.14 -10.23
CA ASP A 112 5.91 14.49 -11.58
C ASP A 112 6.49 13.24 -12.27
N GLY A 113 5.78 12.73 -13.29
CA GLY A 113 6.25 11.62 -14.13
C GLY A 113 5.54 10.29 -13.90
N ASP A 114 6.13 9.25 -14.48
CA ASP A 114 5.65 7.87 -14.39
C ASP A 114 6.28 7.15 -13.20
N GLY A 115 5.50 6.26 -12.58
CA GLY A 115 5.98 5.42 -11.49
C GLY A 115 7.01 4.39 -11.95
N GLU A 116 7.93 4.04 -11.05
CA GLU A 116 8.86 2.94 -11.24
C GLU A 116 8.08 1.61 -11.27
N ALA A 117 8.22 0.84 -12.35
CA ALA A 117 7.39 -0.34 -12.61
C ALA A 117 7.45 -1.37 -11.48
N GLU A 118 8.63 -1.60 -10.90
CA GLU A 118 8.85 -2.49 -9.76
C GLU A 118 8.13 -1.99 -8.51
N ALA A 119 8.13 -0.68 -8.27
CA ALA A 119 7.45 -0.07 -7.14
C ALA A 119 5.92 -0.12 -7.32
N VAL A 120 5.42 0.20 -8.51
CA VAL A 120 3.98 0.07 -8.86
C VAL A 120 3.51 -1.35 -8.60
N ARG A 121 4.22 -2.34 -9.16
CA ARG A 121 3.90 -3.75 -8.98
C ARG A 121 3.88 -4.16 -7.52
N MET A 122 4.92 -3.80 -6.75
CA MET A 122 4.96 -4.17 -5.34
C MET A 122 3.86 -3.50 -4.53
N TYR A 123 3.60 -2.22 -4.81
CA TYR A 123 2.56 -1.46 -4.15
C TYR A 123 1.19 -2.09 -4.38
N ASP A 124 0.88 -2.47 -5.62
CA ASP A 124 -0.42 -3.04 -5.99
C ASP A 124 -0.65 -4.41 -5.35
N GLU A 125 0.36 -5.29 -5.35
CA GLU A 125 0.26 -6.61 -4.74
C GLU A 125 0.08 -6.52 -3.21
N ILE A 126 0.85 -5.67 -2.52
CA ILE A 126 0.68 -5.45 -1.08
C ILE A 126 -0.68 -4.82 -0.80
N SER A 127 -1.07 -3.82 -1.60
CA SER A 127 -2.35 -3.13 -1.45
C SER A 127 -3.52 -4.09 -1.57
N ARG A 128 -3.48 -5.03 -2.52
CA ARG A 128 -4.50 -6.07 -2.67
C ARG A 128 -4.61 -6.93 -1.41
N VAL A 129 -3.48 -7.44 -0.90
CA VAL A 129 -3.47 -8.25 0.32
C VAL A 129 -4.04 -7.45 1.51
N LEU A 130 -3.65 -6.18 1.67
CA LEU A 130 -4.17 -5.34 2.75
C LEU A 130 -5.65 -4.99 2.59
N ASP A 131 -6.11 -4.80 1.37
CA ASP A 131 -7.51 -4.49 1.08
C ASP A 131 -8.40 -5.71 1.39
N ASP A 132 -7.92 -6.93 1.16
CA ASP A 132 -8.61 -8.20 1.46
C ASP A 132 -8.69 -8.54 2.96
N ILE A 133 -7.81 -7.98 3.79
CA ILE A 133 -7.84 -8.16 5.25
C ILE A 133 -9.05 -7.40 5.83
N LYS A 134 -10.06 -8.16 6.28
CA LYS A 134 -11.29 -7.64 6.92
C LYS A 134 -11.16 -7.48 8.44
N SER A 135 -10.24 -8.21 9.06
CA SER A 135 -9.97 -8.18 10.50
C SER A 135 -8.50 -8.52 10.72
N PRO A 136 -7.87 -8.07 11.82
CA PRO A 136 -6.47 -8.35 12.08
C PRO A 136 -6.17 -9.86 11.97
N PRO A 137 -5.15 -10.25 11.20
CA PRO A 137 -4.76 -11.65 11.07
C PRO A 137 -4.29 -12.19 12.42
N PRO A 138 -4.58 -13.46 12.74
CA PRO A 138 -4.10 -14.06 13.98
C PRO A 138 -2.58 -14.24 13.94
N ALA A 139 -1.93 -14.16 15.10
CA ALA A 139 -0.47 -14.13 15.21
C ALA A 139 0.23 -15.40 14.67
N ASP A 140 -0.46 -16.53 14.68
CA ASP A 140 0.01 -17.83 14.21
C ASP A 140 -0.17 -18.05 12.70
N ALA A 141 -0.95 -17.20 12.02
CA ALA A 141 -1.13 -17.23 10.56
C ALA A 141 -0.90 -15.83 9.95
N PRO A 142 0.36 -15.33 9.97
CA PRO A 142 0.69 -14.02 9.44
C PRO A 142 0.48 -13.97 7.91
N PRO A 143 0.05 -12.82 7.35
CA PRO A 143 -0.11 -12.68 5.91
C PRO A 143 1.22 -12.91 5.18
N LEU A 144 1.15 -13.64 4.07
CA LEU A 144 2.28 -13.92 3.19
C LEU A 144 1.92 -13.46 1.77
N LEU A 145 2.74 -12.58 1.22
CA LEU A 145 2.72 -12.19 -0.18
C LEU A 145 3.90 -12.83 -0.91
N VAL A 146 3.65 -13.42 -2.06
CA VAL A 146 4.71 -13.93 -2.95
C VAL A 146 4.68 -13.11 -4.24
N VAL A 147 5.80 -12.46 -4.56
CA VAL A 147 6.01 -11.70 -5.80
C VAL A 147 7.18 -12.30 -6.55
N ASP A 148 6.88 -13.12 -7.54
CA ASP A 148 7.87 -13.72 -8.42
C ASP A 148 8.14 -12.81 -9.63
N ASN A 149 9.40 -12.66 -10.04
CA ASN A 149 9.76 -11.95 -11.28
C ASN A 149 9.25 -12.69 -12.54
N GLY A 150 8.90 -13.97 -12.41
CA GLY A 150 8.12 -14.68 -13.41
C GLY A 150 6.66 -14.24 -13.36
N PHE A 151 6.15 -13.66 -14.45
CA PHE A 151 4.71 -13.59 -14.72
C PHE A 151 4.18 -15.03 -14.84
N THR A 152 3.88 -15.67 -13.71
CA THR A 152 3.08 -16.88 -13.66
C THR A 152 1.92 -16.60 -12.73
N GLY A 153 0.72 -16.58 -13.31
CA GLY A 153 -0.50 -16.21 -12.62
C GLY A 153 -0.75 -17.05 -11.38
N SER A 154 -1.46 -16.46 -10.41
CA SER A 154 -2.07 -17.09 -9.25
C SER A 154 -2.18 -18.62 -9.33
N ALA A 155 -1.27 -19.31 -8.66
CA ALA A 155 -1.60 -20.62 -8.10
C ALA A 155 -2.23 -20.36 -6.73
N SER A 156 -3.56 -20.38 -6.66
CA SER A 156 -4.25 -20.55 -5.38
C SER A 156 -3.72 -21.80 -4.69
N PRO A 157 -3.51 -21.79 -3.37
CA PRO A 157 -3.15 -23.02 -2.65
C PRO A 157 -4.32 -24.00 -2.75
N THR A 158 -4.13 -25.07 -3.52
CA THR A 158 -5.00 -26.24 -3.46
C THR A 158 -4.97 -26.78 -2.02
N PRO A 159 -6.10 -26.89 -1.32
CA PRO A 159 -6.13 -27.53 0.00
C PRO A 159 -5.72 -28.99 -0.18
N SER A 160 -4.58 -29.34 0.40
CA SER A 160 -4.05 -30.70 0.42
C SER A 160 -4.98 -31.55 1.27
N ALA A 161 -5.84 -32.32 0.63
CA ALA A 161 -6.70 -33.28 1.30
C ALA A 161 -5.83 -34.39 1.90
N SER A 162 -5.72 -34.38 3.23
CA SER A 162 -5.16 -35.48 4.01
C SER A 162 -5.89 -36.78 3.66
N ARG A 163 -5.22 -37.71 2.97
CA ARG A 163 -5.61 -39.12 3.00
C ARG A 163 -4.78 -39.82 4.06
N THR A 164 -5.43 -39.99 5.20
CA THR A 164 -5.07 -40.92 6.26
C THR A 164 -4.81 -42.31 5.69
N ALA A 165 -3.63 -42.84 5.97
CA ALA A 165 -3.26 -44.22 5.72
C ALA A 165 -4.11 -45.16 6.60
N THR A 166 -4.51 -46.30 6.06
CA THR A 166 -4.95 -47.46 6.84
C THR A 166 -4.05 -48.62 6.45
N PRO A 167 -3.37 -49.29 7.40
CA PRO A 167 -2.66 -50.53 7.12
C PRO A 167 -3.67 -51.68 7.08
N SER A 168 -3.54 -52.59 6.12
CA SER A 168 -4.19 -53.90 6.20
C SER A 168 -3.11 -54.95 6.12
N GLU A 169 -2.90 -55.62 7.25
CA GLU A 169 -2.24 -56.93 7.33
C GLU A 169 -3.03 -57.98 6.53
N GLY A 170 -2.30 -58.96 6.01
CA GLY A 170 -2.78 -60.11 5.25
C GLY A 170 -1.65 -60.80 4.51
#